data_AF-A0AAW6N7C8-F1
#
_entry.id   AF-A0AAW6N7C8-F1
#
_cell.length_a   1.000
_cell.length_b   1.000
_cell.length_c   1.000
_cell.angle_alpha   90.00
_cell.angle_beta   90.00
_cell.angle_gamma   90.00
#
_symmetry.space_group_name_H-M   'P 1'
#
loop_
_entity.id
_entity.type
_entity.pdbx_description
1 polymer ?
#
loop_
_entity_poly.entity_id
_entity_poly.type
_entity_poly.pdbx_seq_one_letter_code
_entity_poly.pdbx_strand_id
1 'polypeptide(L)'
;MMLEAPNTNQIKGHNVCPRACRALWCAVIEEQLRLALKHNPTLLGPKIDTRRALAWFGSRDFFEVCAIAGFDGGWVLAGVRSRLAEVGLA
;
A
#
# COMPACT_ATOMS: atom_id res chain seq x y z
N MET A 1 14.29 18.25 -40.17
CA MET A 1 14.69 17.48 -38.97
C MET A 1 13.41 16.92 -38.36
N MET A 2 13.08 15.65 -38.64
CA MET A 2 11.89 14.98 -38.09
C MET A 2 12.30 14.22 -36.83
N LEU A 3 11.87 14.68 -35.66
CA LEU A 3 12.05 14.02 -34.37
C LEU A 3 10.69 13.78 -33.74
N GLU A 4 9.90 12.87 -34.27
CA GLU A 4 8.74 12.31 -33.54
C GLU A 4 8.54 10.88 -34.04
N ALA A 5 9.47 9.99 -33.68
CA ALA A 5 9.18 8.56 -33.77
C ALA A 5 8.03 8.27 -32.79
N PRO A 6 6.91 7.66 -33.22
CA PRO A 6 5.79 7.39 -32.34
C PRO A 6 6.27 6.49 -31.19
N ASN A 7 6.14 6.98 -29.95
CA ASN A 7 6.50 6.22 -28.76
C ASN A 7 5.61 4.99 -28.65
N THR A 8 6.11 3.84 -29.10
CA THR A 8 5.43 2.54 -29.06
C THR A 8 5.17 2.03 -27.65
N ASN A 9 5.75 2.66 -26.62
CA ASN A 9 5.44 2.36 -25.21
C ASN A 9 4.21 3.12 -24.68
N GLN A 10 3.47 3.83 -25.52
CA GLN A 10 2.17 4.36 -25.14
C GLN A 10 1.19 3.20 -24.89
N ILE A 11 1.02 2.85 -23.63
CA ILE A 11 -0.11 2.03 -23.17
C ILE A 11 -1.36 2.85 -23.47
N LYS A 12 -2.05 2.51 -24.57
CA LYS A 12 -3.34 3.10 -24.90
C LYS A 12 -4.33 2.66 -23.82
N GLY A 13 -4.58 3.53 -22.85
CA GLY A 13 -5.38 3.27 -21.65
C GLY A 13 -6.87 3.09 -21.92
N HIS A 14 -7.25 2.13 -22.76
CA HIS A 14 -8.64 1.95 -23.16
C HIS A 14 -9.46 1.05 -22.22
N ASN A 15 -8.85 0.37 -21.24
CA ASN A 15 -9.54 -0.58 -20.36
C ASN A 15 -9.09 -0.51 -18.89
N VAL A 16 -8.98 0.69 -18.31
CA VAL A 16 -8.77 0.82 -16.86
C VAL A 16 -10.11 0.64 -16.16
N CYS A 17 -10.31 -0.50 -15.48
CA CYS A 17 -11.51 -0.75 -14.69
C CYS A 17 -11.37 -0.07 -13.30
N PRO A 18 -12.17 0.95 -12.97
CA PRO A 18 -12.02 1.69 -11.70
C PRO A 18 -12.18 0.80 -10.47
N ARG A 19 -13.05 -0.21 -10.56
CA ARG A 19 -13.26 -1.20 -9.48
C ARG A 19 -12.02 -2.06 -9.26
N ALA A 20 -11.35 -2.48 -10.33
CA ALA A 20 -10.13 -3.27 -10.25
C ALA A 20 -8.97 -2.43 -9.69
N CYS A 21 -8.86 -1.15 -10.09
CA CYS A 21 -7.87 -0.24 -9.52
C CYS A 21 -8.08 -0.04 -8.02
N ARG A 22 -9.32 0.22 -7.60
CA ARG A 22 -9.64 0.33 -6.17
C ARG A 22 -9.28 -0.96 -5.43
N ALA A 23 -9.67 -2.12 -5.96
CA ALA A 23 -9.37 -3.41 -5.34
C ALA A 23 -7.86 -3.65 -5.20
N LEU A 24 -7.07 -3.26 -6.20
CA LEU A 24 -5.61 -3.33 -6.15
C LEU A 24 -5.06 -2.50 -4.98
N TRP A 25 -5.48 -1.24 -4.85
CA TRP A 25 -4.98 -0.38 -3.77
C TRP A 25 -5.46 -0.81 -2.38
N CYS A 26 -6.68 -1.34 -2.27
CA CYS A 26 -7.12 -2.01 -1.04
C CYS A 26 -6.20 -3.18 -0.67
N ALA A 27 -5.85 -4.03 -1.65
CA ALA A 27 -4.96 -5.17 -1.43
C ALA A 27 -3.55 -4.74 -1.02
N VAL A 28 -3.03 -3.62 -1.53
CA VAL A 28 -1.76 -3.03 -1.09
C VAL A 28 -1.80 -2.66 0.40
N ILE A 29 -2.86 -1.99 0.84
CA ILE A 29 -3.04 -1.61 2.26
C ILE A 29 -3.11 -2.86 3.14
N GLU A 30 -3.90 -3.85 2.74
CA GLU A 30 -4.07 -5.11 3.46
C GLU A 30 -2.75 -5.89 3.58
N GLU A 31 -1.98 -5.98 2.50
CA GLU A 31 -0.70 -6.67 2.48
C GLU A 31 0.34 -5.98 3.38
N GLN A 32 0.39 -4.64 3.38
CA GLN A 32 1.26 -3.89 4.29
C GLN A 32 0.88 -4.12 5.76
N LEU A 33 -0.42 -4.19 6.07
CA LEU A 33 -0.88 -4.51 7.42
C LEU A 33 -0.50 -5.94 7.80
N ARG A 34 -0.65 -6.90 6.90
CA ARG A 34 -0.23 -8.29 7.09
C ARG A 34 1.27 -8.41 7.35
N LEU A 35 2.10 -7.64 6.64
CA LEU A 35 3.55 -7.57 6.86
C LEU A 35 3.89 -6.96 8.22
N ALA A 36 3.21 -5.89 8.62
CA ALA A 36 3.38 -5.28 9.93
C ALA A 36 2.97 -6.22 11.08
N LEU A 37 1.90 -7.00 10.90
CA LEU A 37 1.40 -7.97 11.88
C LEU A 37 2.16 -9.30 11.90
N LYS A 38 3.00 -9.57 10.89
CA LYS A 38 3.84 -10.76 10.82
C LYS A 38 4.97 -10.70 11.85
N HIS A 39 4.63 -10.84 13.13
CA HIS A 39 5.59 -11.08 14.19
C HIS A 39 5.84 -12.58 14.31
N ASN A 40 6.55 -13.15 13.33
CA ASN A 40 6.84 -14.59 13.31
C ASN A 40 8.29 -14.84 13.76
N PRO A 41 8.54 -15.34 14.99
CA PRO A 41 9.89 -15.61 15.48
C PRO A 41 10.57 -16.79 14.75
N THR A 42 9.82 -17.60 14.00
CA THR A 42 10.32 -18.83 13.36
C THR A 42 10.43 -18.74 11.83
N LEU A 43 9.89 -17.69 11.20
CA LEU A 43 10.08 -17.46 9.77
C LEU A 43 11.12 -16.36 9.55
N LEU A 44 12.23 -16.74 8.92
CA LEU A 44 13.32 -15.90 8.41
C LEU A 44 12.87 -14.89 7.34
N GLY A 45 11.77 -14.17 7.55
CA GLY A 45 11.53 -12.90 6.87
C GLY A 45 12.45 -11.86 7.51
N PRO A 46 13.18 -11.05 6.72
CA PRO A 46 14.10 -10.10 7.30
C PRO A 46 13.29 -9.08 8.11
N LYS A 47 13.63 -8.90 9.40
CA LYS A 47 13.03 -7.91 10.33
C LYS A 47 12.90 -6.50 9.73
N ILE A 48 13.64 -6.23 8.65
CA ILE A 48 13.60 -5.01 7.85
C ILE A 48 12.23 -4.77 7.19
N ASP A 49 11.53 -5.82 6.75
CA ASP A 49 10.25 -5.68 6.03
C ASP A 49 9.13 -5.28 6.99
N THR A 50 9.09 -5.87 8.19
CA THR A 50 8.16 -5.46 9.25
C THR A 50 8.41 -4.02 9.69
N ARG A 51 9.67 -3.62 9.92
CA ARG A 51 10.01 -2.25 10.30
C ARG A 51 9.62 -1.24 9.21
N ARG A 52 9.84 -1.58 7.94
CA ARG A 52 9.46 -0.75 6.79
C ARG A 52 7.94 -0.64 6.67
N ALA A 53 7.21 -1.73 6.84
CA ALA A 53 5.74 -1.73 6.83
C ALA A 53 5.17 -0.86 7.96
N LEU A 54 5.73 -0.98 9.19
CA LEU A 54 5.33 -0.12 10.31
C LEU A 54 5.62 1.37 10.03
N ALA A 55 6.80 1.68 9.49
CA ALA A 55 7.18 3.06 9.15
C ALA A 55 6.38 3.64 7.98
N TRP A 56 5.80 2.80 7.13
CA TRP A 56 4.95 3.23 6.03
C TRP A 56 3.62 3.79 6.52
N PHE A 57 3.02 3.22 7.57
CA PHE A 57 1.78 3.74 8.13
C PHE A 57 1.94 5.15 8.72
N GLY A 58 1.12 6.09 8.23
CA GLY A 58 1.22 7.51 8.59
C GLY A 58 2.24 8.31 7.77
N SER A 59 2.91 7.68 6.80
CA SER A 59 3.72 8.39 5.79
C SER A 59 2.82 9.08 4.76
N ARG A 60 3.41 9.99 3.97
CA ARG A 60 2.73 10.64 2.83
C ARG A 60 2.18 9.63 1.84
N ASP A 61 2.98 8.63 1.48
CA ASP A 61 2.62 7.62 0.48
C ASP A 61 1.46 6.75 0.95
N PHE A 62 1.38 6.46 2.25
CA PHE A 62 0.23 5.79 2.85
C PHE A 62 -1.07 6.60 2.67
N PHE A 63 -1.04 7.91 2.91
CA PHE A 63 -2.21 8.77 2.73
C PHE A 63 -2.61 8.87 1.25
N GLU A 64 -1.64 8.93 0.34
CA GLU A 64 -1.88 8.91 -1.10
C GLU A 64 -2.55 7.61 -1.55
N VAL A 65 -2.05 6.46 -1.09
CA VAL A 65 -2.65 5.15 -1.37
C VAL A 65 -4.07 5.04 -0.81
N CYS A 66 -4.33 5.56 0.40
CA CYS A 66 -5.68 5.60 0.97
C CYS A 66 -6.63 6.44 0.11
N ALA A 67 -6.19 7.61 -0.34
CA ALA A 67 -6.98 8.47 -1.21
C ALA A 67 -7.32 7.77 -2.54
N ILE A 68 -6.36 7.09 -3.17
CA ILE A 68 -6.58 6.35 -4.42
C ILE A 68 -7.51 5.14 -4.20
N ALA A 69 -7.44 4.48 -3.03
CA ALA A 69 -8.35 3.41 -2.64
C ALA A 69 -9.76 3.91 -2.26
N GLY A 70 -9.95 5.23 -2.14
CA GLY A 70 -11.21 5.86 -1.76
C GLY A 70 -11.51 5.76 -0.26
N PHE A 71 -10.48 5.80 0.59
CA PHE A 71 -10.60 5.82 2.04
C PHE A 71 -10.08 7.13 2.64
N ASP A 72 -10.65 7.49 3.79
CA ASP A 72 -10.05 8.48 4.68
C ASP A 72 -8.81 7.87 5.36
N GLY A 73 -7.62 8.40 5.04
CA GLY A 73 -6.38 7.85 5.56
C GLY A 73 -6.20 8.04 7.08
N GLY A 74 -6.85 9.04 7.69
CA GLY A 74 -6.85 9.24 9.14
C GLY A 74 -7.60 8.12 9.86
N TRP A 75 -8.77 7.75 9.34
CA TRP A 75 -9.58 6.65 9.85
C TRP A 75 -8.88 5.29 9.69
N VAL A 76 -8.27 5.04 8.53
CA VAL A 76 -7.47 3.82 8.31
C VAL A 76 -6.29 3.75 9.27
N LEU A 77 -5.57 4.86 9.46
CA LEU A 77 -4.44 4.90 10.39
C LEU A 77 -4.86 4.64 11.85
N ALA A 78 -5.99 5.19 12.27
CA ALA A 78 -6.55 4.93 13.58
C ALA A 78 -6.86 3.43 13.78
N GLY A 79 -7.49 2.79 12.77
CA GLY A 79 -7.76 1.35 12.79
C GLY A 79 -6.49 0.50 12.84
N VAL A 80 -5.46 0.85 12.05
CA VAL A 80 -4.17 0.16 12.07
C VAL A 80 -3.50 0.28 13.43
N ARG A 81 -3.46 1.48 14.03
CA ARG A 81 -2.87 1.69 15.37
C ARG A 81 -3.60 0.89 16.45
N SER A 82 -4.94 0.87 16.42
CA SER A 82 -5.74 0.03 17.31
C SER A 82 -5.34 -1.44 17.17
N ARG A 83 -5.25 -1.92 15.93
CA ARG A 83 -4.91 -3.32 15.67
C ARG A 83 -3.48 -3.68 16.10
N LEU A 84 -2.52 -2.78 15.91
CA LEU A 84 -1.14 -2.98 16.39
C LEU A 84 -1.05 -2.97 17.92
N ALA A 85 -1.84 -2.14 18.59
CA ALA A 85 -1.91 -2.11 20.05
C ALA A 85 -2.47 -3.42 20.63
N GLU A 86 -3.52 -3.98 20.01
CA GLU A 86 -4.09 -5.28 20.40
C GLU A 86 -3.08 -6.43 20.39
N VAL A 87 -2.08 -6.37 19.51
CA VAL A 87 -1.05 -7.40 19.37
C VAL A 87 0.29 -7.02 20.04
N GLY A 88 0.34 -5.90 20.77
CA GLY A 88 1.53 -5.44 21.48
C GLY A 88 2.66 -4.89 20.60
N LEU A 89 2.33 -4.37 19.41
CA LEU A 89 3.27 -3.80 18.43
C LEU A 89 3.18 -2.27 18.30
N ALA A 90 2.39 -1.61 19.16
CA ALA A 90 2.21 -0.15 19.16
C ALA A 90 3.34 0.59 19.90
#